data_AF-W9G927-F1
#
_entry.id   AF-W9G927-F1
#
_cell.length_a   1.000
_cell.length_b   1.000
_cell.length_c   1.000
_cell.angle_alpha   90.00
_cell.angle_beta   90.00
_cell.angle_gamma   90.00
#
_symmetry.space_group_name_H-M   'P 1'
#
loop_
_entity.id
_entity.type
_entity.pdbx_description
1 polymer ?
#
loop_
_entity_poly.entity_id
_entity_poly.type
_entity_poly.pdbx_seq_one_letter_code
_entity_poly.pdbx_strand_id
1 'polypeptide(L)'
;PRRPAEGAPAGPSRTIGDAASRQRTPGTQVRAEGEPATGDPAVDEAYDGLGATWELWWAAYGRSSLDGKGMPLLATVHYGDGYDNAFWDGTQMVFGDGDGVVFERFTKSLDVIGHELAHGVTEHTAGLLYHGQSGALNESISDVFGVLVKQHALGQSAAEADWLVGAELFTPSVRGRALRDMQHPGTAYNDPRLGTDPQPASMDGYVDTVDDNGGVHINSGIPNRAFVLAALAIGGNAWEDAGAIWYAAVSGDGIRADCDFATFADLTVRAAVSRHGDGSPQHTAVRDAWAAVGVLEGAAAGGGSGSDGPVASGGQGGSEVPSPDAQLRLRRTGGFAGIVREREVALGDLPERDAKDWQHLLAAPTLQRIAATSEQSHPDAFCYSVVCEQADIDVTVAEPHLPEAIHQLIERTLRAEH
;
A
#
# COMPACT_ATOMS: atom_id res chain seq x y z
N PRO A 1 8.94 27.68 -12.89
CA PRO A 1 9.70 26.48 -13.32
C PRO A 1 11.21 26.61 -13.00
N ARG A 2 11.72 25.86 -12.02
CA ARG A 2 13.17 25.67 -11.88
C ARG A 2 13.63 24.83 -13.08
N ARG A 3 14.68 25.29 -13.76
CA ARG A 3 15.30 24.59 -14.90
C ARG A 3 15.84 23.24 -14.39
N PRO A 4 15.66 22.13 -15.13
CA PRO A 4 16.24 20.84 -14.74
C PRO A 4 17.75 20.97 -14.53
N ALA A 5 18.29 20.30 -13.51
CA ALA A 5 19.72 20.26 -13.26
C ALA A 5 20.46 19.72 -14.50
N GLU A 6 21.56 20.37 -14.90
CA GLU A 6 22.41 19.89 -15.99
C GLU A 6 22.88 18.45 -15.70
N GLY A 7 22.45 17.51 -16.55
CA GLY A 7 22.87 16.09 -16.48
C GLY A 7 21.79 15.07 -16.11
N ALA A 8 20.55 15.49 -15.80
CA ALA A 8 19.45 14.53 -15.60
C ALA A 8 19.07 13.84 -16.94
N PRO A 9 18.83 12.52 -16.97
CA PRO A 9 18.40 11.83 -18.18
C PRO A 9 17.11 12.44 -18.73
N ALA A 10 17.02 12.57 -20.06
CA ALA A 10 15.92 13.26 -20.75
C ALA A 10 14.59 12.47 -20.80
N GLY A 11 14.52 11.33 -20.12
CA GLY A 11 13.39 10.39 -20.13
C GLY A 11 13.60 9.27 -19.11
N PRO A 12 12.58 8.41 -18.90
CA PRO A 12 12.70 7.26 -18.02
C PRO A 12 13.71 6.23 -18.55
N SER A 13 14.16 5.34 -17.66
CA SER A 13 14.87 4.12 -18.03
C SER A 13 14.11 2.94 -17.44
N ARG A 14 13.31 2.26 -18.26
CA ARG A 14 12.45 1.15 -17.84
C ARG A 14 13.02 -0.20 -18.19
N THR A 15 12.76 -1.20 -17.35
CA THR A 15 13.02 -2.60 -17.67
C THR A 15 11.95 -3.49 -17.02
N ILE A 16 11.31 -4.33 -17.84
CA ILE A 16 10.29 -5.29 -17.41
C ILE A 16 10.86 -6.70 -17.50
N GLY A 17 10.76 -7.43 -16.40
CA GLY A 17 11.05 -8.85 -16.30
C GLY A 17 9.79 -9.70 -16.17
N ASP A 18 9.90 -10.96 -16.56
CA ASP A 18 8.86 -11.98 -16.46
C ASP A 18 9.33 -13.08 -15.49
N ALA A 19 8.58 -13.27 -14.41
CA ALA A 19 8.85 -14.30 -13.41
C ALA A 19 8.37 -15.71 -13.82
N ALA A 20 7.59 -15.83 -14.89
CA ALA A 20 7.02 -17.06 -15.43
C ALA A 20 6.30 -17.89 -14.36
N SER A 21 5.41 -17.22 -13.61
CA SER A 21 4.60 -17.74 -12.49
C SER A 21 5.41 -18.28 -11.31
N ARG A 22 6.69 -17.90 -11.19
CA ARG A 22 7.53 -18.20 -10.02
C ARG A 22 7.59 -17.00 -9.09
N GLN A 23 7.93 -17.24 -7.83
CA GLN A 23 8.19 -16.16 -6.87
C GLN A 23 9.68 -15.77 -6.87
N ARG A 24 10.22 -15.40 -8.04
CA ARG A 24 11.63 -15.00 -8.20
C ARG A 24 11.75 -13.76 -9.07
N THR A 25 12.23 -12.68 -8.47
CA THR A 25 12.54 -11.41 -9.14
C THR A 25 14.04 -11.32 -9.52
N PRO A 26 14.43 -10.53 -10.53
CA PRO A 26 13.56 -9.84 -11.49
C PRO A 26 13.04 -10.74 -12.63
N GLY A 27 13.25 -12.06 -12.55
CA GLY A 27 12.86 -12.98 -13.63
C GLY A 27 13.74 -12.85 -14.88
N THR A 28 13.14 -13.06 -16.06
CA THR A 28 13.81 -12.90 -17.36
C THR A 28 13.40 -11.57 -17.98
N GLN A 29 14.36 -10.73 -18.38
CA GLN A 29 14.04 -9.47 -19.07
C GLN A 29 13.27 -9.72 -20.37
N VAL A 30 12.11 -9.07 -20.52
CA VAL A 30 11.22 -9.21 -21.68
C VAL A 30 10.97 -7.90 -22.42
N ARG A 31 11.19 -6.74 -21.79
CA ARG A 31 11.09 -5.43 -22.44
C ARG A 31 12.00 -4.40 -21.77
N ALA A 32 12.79 -3.67 -22.55
CA ALA A 32 13.64 -2.57 -22.10
C ALA A 32 13.24 -1.22 -22.69
N GLU A 33 13.83 -0.14 -22.18
CA GLU A 33 13.58 1.22 -22.65
C GLU A 33 13.78 1.34 -24.18
N GLY A 34 12.74 1.83 -24.86
CA GLY A 34 12.72 2.04 -26.31
C GLY A 34 12.34 0.80 -27.14
N GLU A 35 12.17 -0.36 -26.52
CA GLU A 35 11.72 -1.57 -27.23
C GLU A 35 10.20 -1.53 -27.53
N PRO A 36 9.77 -2.12 -28.66
CA PRO A 36 8.37 -2.16 -29.04
C PRO A 36 7.54 -2.99 -28.05
N ALA A 37 6.22 -2.79 -28.10
CA ALA A 37 5.25 -3.60 -27.35
C ALA A 37 5.45 -5.11 -27.64
N THR A 38 5.32 -5.94 -26.61
CA THR A 38 5.56 -7.39 -26.71
C THR A 38 4.32 -8.15 -27.16
N GLY A 39 3.13 -7.55 -26.98
CA GLY A 39 1.84 -8.21 -27.18
C GLY A 39 1.36 -8.98 -25.95
N ASP A 40 2.15 -9.00 -24.87
CA ASP A 40 1.69 -9.42 -23.56
C ASP A 40 1.09 -8.21 -22.81
N PRO A 41 -0.21 -8.23 -22.45
CA PRO A 41 -0.85 -7.09 -21.82
C PRO A 41 -0.21 -6.72 -20.49
N ALA A 42 0.24 -7.67 -19.66
CA ALA A 42 0.83 -7.34 -18.36
C ALA A 42 2.17 -6.62 -18.53
N VAL A 43 3.01 -7.10 -19.46
CA VAL A 43 4.29 -6.46 -19.79
C VAL A 43 4.08 -5.06 -20.36
N ASP A 44 3.13 -4.91 -21.28
CA ASP A 44 2.89 -3.64 -21.97
C ASP A 44 2.26 -2.60 -21.04
N GLU A 45 1.29 -2.99 -20.21
CA GLU A 45 0.67 -2.15 -19.19
C GLU A 45 1.68 -1.71 -18.12
N ALA A 46 2.52 -2.62 -17.61
CA ALA A 46 3.57 -2.27 -16.65
C ALA A 46 4.57 -1.26 -17.25
N TYR A 47 5.02 -1.49 -18.48
CA TYR A 47 5.95 -0.59 -19.17
C TYR A 47 5.37 0.82 -19.36
N ASP A 48 4.10 0.90 -19.77
CA ASP A 48 3.42 2.17 -20.01
C ASP A 48 3.10 2.88 -18.68
N GLY A 49 2.67 2.16 -17.65
CA GLY A 49 2.38 2.70 -16.33
C GLY A 49 3.61 3.25 -15.59
N LEU A 50 4.76 2.57 -15.69
CA LEU A 50 6.04 3.10 -15.21
C LEU A 50 6.38 4.42 -15.92
N GLY A 51 6.13 4.50 -17.23
CA GLY A 51 6.35 5.71 -18.03
C GLY A 51 5.45 6.87 -17.63
N ALA A 52 4.15 6.62 -17.50
CA ALA A 52 3.17 7.62 -17.08
C ALA A 52 3.46 8.16 -15.66
N THR A 53 3.91 7.28 -14.76
CA THR A 53 4.31 7.67 -13.41
C THR A 53 5.52 8.59 -13.45
N TRP A 54 6.57 8.22 -14.19
CA TRP A 54 7.74 9.08 -14.38
C TRP A 54 7.35 10.45 -14.95
N GLU A 55 6.45 10.47 -15.94
CA GLU A 55 6.00 11.70 -16.60
C GLU A 55 5.32 12.66 -15.63
N LEU A 56 4.43 12.19 -14.75
CA LEU A 56 3.84 13.04 -13.70
C LEU A 56 4.92 13.67 -12.83
N TRP A 57 5.82 12.85 -12.26
CA TRP A 57 6.87 13.32 -11.35
C TRP A 57 7.79 14.34 -12.01
N TRP A 58 8.14 14.11 -13.28
CA TRP A 58 8.98 15.00 -14.04
C TRP A 58 8.26 16.30 -14.44
N ALA A 59 7.11 16.20 -15.08
CA ALA A 59 6.39 17.34 -15.66
C ALA A 59 5.76 18.24 -14.59
N ALA A 60 5.09 17.65 -13.59
CA ALA A 60 4.41 18.41 -12.55
C ALA A 60 5.36 18.91 -11.45
N TYR A 61 6.35 18.10 -11.08
CA TYR A 61 7.15 18.34 -9.87
C TYR A 61 8.65 18.53 -10.13
N GLY A 62 9.12 18.32 -11.36
CA GLY A 62 10.55 18.43 -11.71
C GLY A 62 11.43 17.39 -11.00
N ARG A 63 10.84 16.28 -10.53
CA ARG A 63 11.55 15.20 -9.84
C ARG A 63 12.08 14.20 -10.86
N SER A 64 13.38 13.90 -10.82
CA SER A 64 14.00 12.91 -11.70
C SER A 64 13.84 11.50 -11.12
N SER A 65 12.79 10.79 -11.52
CA SER A 65 12.45 9.44 -11.02
C SER A 65 12.20 9.36 -9.49
N LEU A 66 12.12 8.14 -8.95
CA LEU A 66 11.69 7.90 -7.57
C LEU A 66 12.65 8.49 -6.54
N ASP A 67 13.96 8.45 -6.80
CA ASP A 67 15.02 8.95 -5.90
C ASP A 67 15.39 10.43 -6.12
N GLY A 68 14.78 11.08 -7.12
CA GLY A 68 15.11 12.44 -7.55
C GLY A 68 16.46 12.55 -8.29
N LYS A 69 17.13 11.44 -8.60
CA LYS A 69 18.47 11.38 -9.24
C LYS A 69 18.48 10.48 -10.48
N GLY A 70 17.33 10.10 -11.01
CA GLY A 70 17.19 9.34 -12.24
C GLY A 70 17.29 7.82 -12.05
N MET A 71 16.87 7.30 -10.89
CA MET A 71 16.75 5.86 -10.64
C MET A 71 16.02 5.13 -11.80
N PRO A 72 16.58 4.03 -12.34
CA PRO A 72 15.87 3.18 -13.29
C PRO A 72 14.59 2.61 -12.70
N LEU A 73 13.55 2.49 -13.51
CA LEU A 73 12.26 1.92 -13.12
C LEU A 73 12.23 0.45 -13.55
N LEU A 74 12.22 -0.44 -12.56
CA LEU A 74 12.22 -1.88 -12.76
C LEU A 74 10.87 -2.46 -12.36
N ALA A 75 10.37 -3.42 -13.14
CA ALA A 75 9.18 -4.18 -12.77
C ALA A 75 9.32 -5.65 -13.15
N THR A 76 8.69 -6.53 -12.36
CA THR A 76 8.50 -7.95 -12.65
C THR A 76 7.01 -8.26 -12.74
N VAL A 77 6.58 -8.85 -13.85
CA VAL A 77 5.20 -9.34 -14.06
C VAL A 77 5.13 -10.87 -13.94
N HIS A 78 3.91 -11.40 -13.91
CA HIS A 78 3.63 -12.84 -13.76
C HIS A 78 4.28 -13.45 -12.52
N TYR A 79 4.29 -12.70 -11.42
CA TYR A 79 4.86 -13.14 -10.16
C TYR A 79 3.90 -14.10 -9.46
N GLY A 80 4.38 -15.31 -9.15
CA GLY A 80 3.58 -16.37 -8.53
C GLY A 80 2.43 -16.89 -9.42
N ASP A 81 1.66 -17.84 -8.87
CA ASP A 81 0.49 -18.44 -9.53
C ASP A 81 -0.79 -18.01 -8.79
N GLY A 82 -1.64 -17.25 -9.48
CA GLY A 82 -2.83 -16.65 -8.87
C GLY A 82 -2.50 -15.69 -7.72
N TYR A 83 -1.37 -14.98 -7.80
CA TYR A 83 -0.93 -14.05 -6.77
C TYR A 83 -1.81 -12.80 -6.78
N ASP A 84 -2.49 -12.53 -5.67
CA ASP A 84 -3.55 -11.53 -5.55
C ASP A 84 -3.05 -10.22 -4.93
N ASN A 85 -1.86 -9.76 -5.36
CA ASN A 85 -1.26 -8.51 -4.90
C ASN A 85 -0.28 -7.89 -5.91
N ALA A 86 0.05 -6.61 -5.68
CA ALA A 86 1.22 -5.92 -6.20
C ALA A 86 1.96 -5.26 -5.02
N PHE A 87 3.26 -5.03 -5.18
CA PHE A 87 4.05 -4.36 -4.15
C PHE A 87 5.35 -3.74 -4.70
N TRP A 88 5.86 -2.75 -3.97
CA TRP A 88 7.23 -2.24 -4.08
C TRP A 88 8.19 -2.98 -3.14
N ASP A 89 9.24 -3.62 -3.68
CA ASP A 89 10.19 -4.42 -2.86
C ASP A 89 11.36 -3.62 -2.26
N GLY A 90 11.41 -2.30 -2.47
CA GLY A 90 12.55 -1.42 -2.16
C GLY A 90 13.46 -1.15 -3.36
N THR A 91 13.34 -1.93 -4.43
CA THR A 91 14.18 -1.82 -5.64
C THR A 91 13.41 -1.89 -6.95
N GLN A 92 12.27 -2.59 -6.98
CA GLN A 92 11.45 -2.77 -8.16
C GLN A 92 9.97 -2.96 -7.80
N MET A 93 9.15 -2.82 -8.84
CA MET A 93 7.75 -3.22 -8.83
C MET A 93 7.57 -4.72 -9.05
N VAL A 94 6.62 -5.33 -8.34
CA VAL A 94 6.23 -6.73 -8.54
C VAL A 94 4.73 -6.83 -8.70
N PHE A 95 4.28 -7.51 -9.76
CA PHE A 95 2.86 -7.64 -10.10
C PHE A 95 2.43 -9.11 -10.18
N GLY A 96 1.38 -9.44 -9.43
CA GLY A 96 0.61 -10.67 -9.61
C GLY A 96 -0.44 -10.56 -10.71
N ASP A 97 -0.82 -11.72 -11.24
CA ASP A 97 -1.86 -11.84 -12.27
C ASP A 97 -3.29 -11.90 -11.70
N GLY A 98 -3.43 -11.88 -10.36
CA GLY A 98 -4.71 -12.09 -9.70
C GLY A 98 -5.17 -13.57 -9.74
N ASP A 99 -6.14 -13.92 -8.91
CA ASP A 99 -6.67 -15.28 -8.83
C ASP A 99 -7.73 -15.61 -9.90
N GLY A 100 -8.13 -14.61 -10.70
CA GLY A 100 -9.18 -14.72 -11.72
C GLY A 100 -10.59 -14.90 -11.14
N VAL A 101 -10.74 -14.83 -9.82
CA VAL A 101 -12.01 -15.00 -9.09
C VAL A 101 -12.39 -13.71 -8.38
N VAL A 102 -11.50 -13.17 -7.56
CA VAL A 102 -11.65 -11.86 -6.91
C VAL A 102 -10.94 -10.80 -7.73
N PHE A 103 -9.69 -11.08 -8.12
CA PHE A 103 -8.80 -10.12 -8.73
C PHE A 103 -8.43 -10.49 -10.16
N GLU A 104 -8.42 -9.47 -11.02
CA GLU A 104 -7.75 -9.42 -12.30
C GLU A 104 -6.25 -9.12 -12.10
N ARG A 105 -5.47 -9.12 -13.19
CA ARG A 105 -4.04 -8.74 -13.15
C ARG A 105 -3.84 -7.32 -12.60
N PHE A 106 -2.84 -7.14 -11.76
CA PHE A 106 -2.60 -5.87 -11.08
C PHE A 106 -2.04 -4.77 -11.98
N THR A 107 -1.42 -5.13 -13.11
CA THR A 107 -0.94 -4.18 -14.13
C THR A 107 -2.07 -3.43 -14.83
N LYS A 108 -3.31 -3.94 -14.76
CA LYS A 108 -4.46 -3.37 -15.48
C LYS A 108 -4.87 -2.00 -14.96
N SER A 109 -4.50 -1.68 -13.72
CA SER A 109 -4.88 -0.43 -13.08
C SER A 109 -3.70 0.53 -12.98
N LEU A 110 -3.80 1.66 -13.67
CA LEU A 110 -2.73 2.65 -13.74
C LEU A 110 -2.49 3.35 -12.40
N ASP A 111 -3.55 3.62 -11.64
CA ASP A 111 -3.42 4.25 -10.33
C ASP A 111 -2.72 3.31 -9.32
N VAL A 112 -2.91 1.99 -9.43
CA VAL A 112 -2.16 0.98 -8.66
C VAL A 112 -0.67 1.01 -9.02
N ILE A 113 -0.32 1.04 -10.31
CA ILE A 113 1.10 1.16 -10.71
C ILE A 113 1.71 2.47 -10.15
N GLY A 114 0.96 3.57 -10.21
CA GLY A 114 1.39 4.86 -9.68
C GLY A 114 1.53 4.87 -8.16
N HIS A 115 0.62 4.20 -7.43
CA HIS A 115 0.63 4.02 -5.98
C HIS A 115 1.91 3.35 -5.52
N GLU A 116 2.20 2.20 -6.09
CA GLU A 116 3.34 1.40 -5.65
C GLU A 116 4.68 2.10 -5.92
N LEU A 117 4.79 2.82 -7.04
CA LEU A 117 5.96 3.65 -7.32
C LEU A 117 6.04 4.89 -6.40
N ALA A 118 4.92 5.39 -5.90
CA ALA A 118 4.90 6.49 -4.94
C ALA A 118 5.44 6.05 -3.55
N HIS A 119 5.35 4.78 -3.17
CA HIS A 119 6.09 4.25 -2.01
C HIS A 119 7.59 4.47 -2.14
N GLY A 120 8.17 4.23 -3.32
CA GLY A 120 9.59 4.52 -3.59
C GLY A 120 9.94 6.01 -3.47
N VAL A 121 9.00 6.91 -3.82
CA VAL A 121 9.19 8.36 -3.58
C VAL A 121 9.17 8.66 -2.09
N THR A 122 8.22 8.10 -1.33
CA THR A 122 8.16 8.25 0.13
C THR A 122 9.44 7.74 0.79
N GLU A 123 9.95 6.58 0.39
CA GLU A 123 11.21 6.00 0.87
C GLU A 123 12.41 6.95 0.64
N HIS A 124 12.47 7.60 -0.53
CA HIS A 124 13.53 8.55 -0.87
C HIS A 124 13.23 10.00 -0.46
N THR A 125 12.22 10.23 0.38
CA THR A 125 11.88 11.55 0.93
C THR A 125 11.67 11.49 2.44
N ALA A 126 10.42 11.38 2.89
CA ALA A 126 10.05 11.40 4.31
C ALA A 126 10.43 10.11 5.05
N GLY A 127 10.53 8.98 4.34
CA GLY A 127 10.79 7.67 4.91
C GLY A 127 9.77 7.30 5.99
N LEU A 128 8.48 7.53 5.74
CA LEU A 128 7.41 7.31 6.71
C LEU A 128 7.41 5.85 7.18
N LEU A 129 7.42 5.66 8.50
CA LEU A 129 7.29 4.35 9.12
C LEU A 129 5.97 3.73 8.72
N TYR A 130 6.00 2.47 8.27
CA TYR A 130 4.80 1.75 7.82
C TYR A 130 4.04 1.14 9.01
N HIS A 131 3.57 2.01 9.91
CA HIS A 131 2.79 1.63 11.08
C HIS A 131 1.87 2.77 11.54
N GLY A 132 0.66 2.45 12.00
CA GLY A 132 -0.28 3.41 12.59
C GLY A 132 -0.55 4.62 11.67
N GLN A 133 -0.55 5.83 12.22
CA GLN A 133 -0.82 7.05 11.43
C GLN A 133 0.27 7.36 10.38
N SER A 134 1.55 7.11 10.67
CA SER A 134 2.60 7.34 9.67
C SER A 134 2.49 6.36 8.51
N GLY A 135 2.07 5.11 8.78
CA GLY A 135 1.79 4.12 7.74
C GLY A 135 0.54 4.45 6.94
N ALA A 136 -0.53 4.91 7.61
CA ALA A 136 -1.73 5.38 6.92
C ALA A 136 -1.48 6.64 6.07
N LEU A 137 -0.54 7.51 6.47
CA LEU A 137 -0.05 8.60 5.61
C LEU A 137 0.76 8.08 4.43
N ASN A 138 1.60 7.07 4.63
CA ASN A 138 2.36 6.44 3.55
C ASN A 138 1.41 5.89 2.48
N GLU A 139 0.42 5.10 2.89
CA GLU A 139 -0.66 4.60 2.02
C GLU A 139 -1.43 5.73 1.34
N SER A 140 -1.82 6.77 2.08
CA SER A 140 -2.60 7.88 1.51
C SER A 140 -1.80 8.69 0.50
N ILE A 141 -0.51 8.92 0.76
CA ILE A 141 0.39 9.58 -0.20
C ILE A 141 0.48 8.76 -1.48
N SER A 142 0.60 7.44 -1.36
CA SER A 142 0.64 6.54 -2.50
C SER A 142 -0.68 6.54 -3.28
N ASP A 143 -1.84 6.47 -2.62
CA ASP A 143 -3.16 6.60 -3.25
C ASP A 143 -3.29 7.95 -3.98
N VAL A 144 -2.92 9.06 -3.32
CA VAL A 144 -2.95 10.42 -3.89
C VAL A 144 -2.13 10.50 -5.16
N PHE A 145 -0.87 10.08 -5.14
CA PHE A 145 -0.04 10.19 -6.33
C PHE A 145 -0.43 9.15 -7.39
N GLY A 146 -0.94 7.98 -7.02
CA GLY A 146 -1.51 7.00 -7.93
C GLY A 146 -2.68 7.57 -8.74
N VAL A 147 -3.68 8.16 -8.08
CA VAL A 147 -4.81 8.78 -8.79
C VAL A 147 -4.37 10.01 -9.60
N LEU A 148 -3.37 10.76 -9.14
CA LEU A 148 -2.82 11.88 -9.91
C LEU A 148 -2.08 11.41 -11.18
N VAL A 149 -1.42 10.24 -11.16
CA VAL A 149 -0.82 9.64 -12.37
C VAL A 149 -1.92 9.34 -13.38
N LYS A 150 -3.01 8.70 -12.94
CA LYS A 150 -4.16 8.39 -13.80
C LYS A 150 -4.80 9.67 -14.35
N GLN A 151 -5.07 10.66 -13.51
CA GLN A 151 -5.65 11.93 -13.93
C GLN A 151 -4.77 12.66 -14.93
N HIS A 152 -3.45 12.72 -14.69
CA HIS A 152 -2.49 13.36 -15.59
C HIS A 152 -2.41 12.63 -16.94
N ALA A 153 -2.35 11.31 -16.94
CA ALA A 153 -2.31 10.50 -18.16
C ALA A 153 -3.60 10.63 -19.00
N LEU A 154 -4.75 10.80 -18.35
CA LEU A 154 -6.04 10.96 -19.01
C LEU A 154 -6.43 12.43 -19.28
N GLY A 155 -5.68 13.39 -18.76
CA GLY A 155 -5.99 14.82 -18.85
C GLY A 155 -7.29 15.21 -18.11
N GLN A 156 -7.58 14.56 -16.99
CA GLN A 156 -8.80 14.78 -16.21
C GLN A 156 -8.62 15.87 -15.15
N SER A 157 -9.54 16.82 -15.09
CA SER A 157 -9.61 17.75 -13.96
C SER A 157 -10.08 17.06 -12.68
N ALA A 158 -9.91 17.71 -11.53
CA ALA A 158 -10.38 17.24 -10.24
C ALA A 158 -11.90 16.93 -10.23
N ALA A 159 -12.68 17.65 -11.04
CA ALA A 159 -14.12 17.46 -11.15
C ALA A 159 -14.53 16.29 -12.05
N GLU A 160 -13.64 15.82 -12.92
CA GLU A 160 -13.88 14.71 -13.87
C GLU A 160 -13.33 13.38 -13.38
N ALA A 161 -12.37 13.40 -12.45
CA ALA A 161 -11.77 12.21 -11.88
C ALA A 161 -12.77 11.35 -11.09
N ASP A 162 -12.58 10.03 -11.13
CA ASP A 162 -13.40 9.06 -10.39
C ASP A 162 -13.08 9.03 -8.88
N TRP A 163 -11.85 9.41 -8.51
CA TRP A 163 -11.30 9.33 -7.14
C TRP A 163 -11.30 7.91 -6.56
N LEU A 164 -11.25 6.92 -7.44
CA LEU A 164 -11.21 5.50 -7.10
C LEU A 164 -9.80 4.96 -7.24
N VAL A 165 -9.45 4.01 -6.37
CA VAL A 165 -8.17 3.29 -6.44
C VAL A 165 -8.42 1.83 -6.80
N GLY A 166 -7.76 1.33 -7.84
CA GLY A 166 -7.89 -0.06 -8.27
C GLY A 166 -9.26 -0.39 -8.87
N ALA A 167 -9.90 0.56 -9.58
CA ALA A 167 -11.24 0.36 -10.17
C ALA A 167 -11.29 -0.79 -11.19
N GLU A 168 -10.14 -1.11 -11.80
CA GLU A 168 -10.02 -2.13 -12.84
C GLU A 168 -9.67 -3.54 -12.30
N LEU A 169 -9.40 -3.66 -11.00
CA LEU A 169 -8.84 -4.87 -10.38
C LEU A 169 -9.88 -5.93 -10.02
N PHE A 170 -11.11 -5.55 -9.67
CA PHE A 170 -12.12 -6.54 -9.34
C PHE A 170 -12.66 -7.24 -10.58
N THR A 171 -12.83 -8.56 -10.51
CA THR A 171 -13.54 -9.30 -11.55
C THR A 171 -15.03 -8.91 -11.54
N PRO A 172 -15.78 -9.14 -12.64
CA PRO A 172 -17.22 -8.86 -12.69
C PRO A 172 -18.06 -9.63 -11.66
N SER A 173 -17.50 -10.64 -10.99
CA SER A 173 -18.19 -11.40 -9.96
C SER A 173 -18.24 -10.68 -8.61
N VAL A 174 -17.34 -9.73 -8.36
CA VAL A 174 -17.22 -9.00 -7.09
C VAL A 174 -18.18 -7.81 -7.07
N ARG A 175 -18.91 -7.65 -5.96
CA ARG A 175 -19.77 -6.49 -5.69
C ARG A 175 -18.95 -5.32 -5.13
N GLY A 176 -18.10 -4.75 -5.98
CA GLY A 176 -17.28 -3.59 -5.67
C GLY A 176 -17.01 -2.78 -6.92
N ARG A 177 -16.74 -1.48 -6.74
CA ARG A 177 -16.38 -0.58 -7.85
C ARG A 177 -14.90 -0.26 -7.90
N ALA A 178 -14.20 -0.47 -6.79
CA ALA A 178 -12.79 -0.19 -6.57
C ALA A 178 -12.35 -0.81 -5.24
N LEU A 179 -11.04 -0.85 -4.98
CA LEU A 179 -10.52 -1.24 -3.67
C LEU A 179 -10.77 -0.16 -2.62
N ARG A 180 -10.58 1.11 -3.00
CA ARG A 180 -10.81 2.27 -2.14
C ARG A 180 -11.52 3.37 -2.91
N ASP A 181 -12.27 4.18 -2.17
CA ASP A 181 -12.88 5.41 -2.65
C ASP A 181 -12.33 6.56 -1.82
N MET A 182 -11.48 7.38 -2.43
CA MET A 182 -10.85 8.49 -1.73
C MET A 182 -11.85 9.61 -1.41
N GLN A 183 -12.93 9.76 -2.17
CA GLN A 183 -13.94 10.79 -1.95
C GLN A 183 -14.95 10.39 -0.86
N HIS A 184 -15.34 9.11 -0.86
CA HIS A 184 -16.26 8.52 0.10
C HIS A 184 -15.70 7.20 0.67
N PRO A 185 -14.68 7.26 1.55
CA PRO A 185 -14.14 6.06 2.19
C PRO A 185 -15.23 5.25 2.90
N GLY A 186 -15.12 3.92 2.82
CA GLY A 186 -16.12 2.98 3.37
C GLY A 186 -17.25 2.64 2.39
N THR A 187 -17.14 3.02 1.11
CA THR A 187 -18.19 2.79 0.10
C THR A 187 -17.73 2.07 -1.17
N ALA A 188 -16.44 1.69 -1.25
CA ALA A 188 -15.87 1.14 -2.48
C ALA A 188 -16.43 -0.26 -2.83
N TYR A 189 -16.73 -1.08 -1.82
CA TYR A 189 -17.30 -2.41 -2.01
C TYR A 189 -18.17 -2.90 -0.85
N ASN A 190 -19.06 -3.83 -1.17
CA ASN A 190 -19.83 -4.62 -0.23
C ASN A 190 -20.14 -5.99 -0.87
N ASP A 191 -19.20 -6.91 -0.71
CA ASP A 191 -19.22 -8.24 -1.32
C ASP A 191 -19.30 -9.32 -0.24
N PRO A 192 -20.13 -10.37 -0.40
CA PRO A 192 -20.21 -11.46 0.58
C PRO A 192 -18.87 -12.18 0.85
N ARG A 193 -17.93 -12.17 -0.10
CA ARG A 193 -16.61 -12.81 0.03
C ARG A 193 -15.57 -11.89 0.67
N LEU A 194 -15.68 -10.57 0.43
CA LEU A 194 -14.69 -9.58 0.87
C LEU A 194 -15.12 -8.80 2.11
N GLY A 195 -16.41 -8.84 2.45
CA GLY A 195 -17.01 -7.96 3.44
C GLY A 195 -17.38 -6.60 2.86
N THR A 196 -17.46 -5.60 3.74
CA THR A 196 -17.71 -4.20 3.40
C THR A 196 -16.42 -3.41 3.57
N ASP A 197 -16.19 -2.42 2.69
CA ASP A 197 -15.10 -1.47 2.80
C ASP A 197 -15.02 -0.87 4.22
N PRO A 198 -13.92 -1.11 4.97
CA PRO A 198 -13.82 -0.74 6.38
C PRO A 198 -13.30 0.70 6.59
N GLN A 199 -12.95 1.44 5.53
CA GLN A 199 -12.24 2.71 5.70
C GLN A 199 -13.11 3.79 6.37
N PRO A 200 -12.64 4.43 7.46
CA PRO A 200 -13.31 5.59 8.01
C PRO A 200 -13.12 6.84 7.14
N ALA A 201 -14.17 7.65 7.07
CA ALA A 201 -14.17 8.92 6.35
C ALA A 201 -13.74 10.12 7.21
N SER A 202 -13.54 9.95 8.52
CA SER A 202 -13.10 10.99 9.46
C SER A 202 -12.48 10.39 10.73
N MET A 203 -11.79 11.23 11.52
CA MET A 203 -11.19 10.85 12.80
C MET A 203 -12.17 10.27 13.82
N ASP A 204 -13.45 10.61 13.76
CA ASP A 204 -14.50 10.01 14.62
C ASP A 204 -14.62 8.49 14.42
N GLY A 205 -14.26 8.00 13.22
CA GLY A 205 -14.25 6.59 12.87
C GLY A 205 -12.87 5.94 12.91
N TYR A 206 -11.84 6.63 13.41
CA TYR A 206 -10.47 6.10 13.45
C TYR A 206 -10.45 4.72 14.13
N VAL A 207 -9.80 3.76 13.48
CA VAL A 207 -9.72 2.38 13.95
C VAL A 207 -8.38 2.16 14.65
N ASP A 208 -8.42 2.01 15.97
CA ASP A 208 -7.27 1.58 16.78
C ASP A 208 -7.19 0.06 16.76
N THR A 209 -6.17 -0.47 16.08
CA THR A 209 -5.97 -1.91 15.88
C THR A 209 -4.47 -2.22 15.84
N VAL A 210 -4.12 -3.48 16.04
CA VAL A 210 -2.76 -4.01 15.81
C VAL A 210 -2.65 -4.71 14.45
N ASP A 211 -3.79 -4.98 13.81
CA ASP A 211 -3.84 -5.56 12.48
C ASP A 211 -3.36 -4.58 11.44
N ASP A 212 -2.96 -5.09 10.27
CA ASP A 212 -2.66 -4.23 9.13
C ASP A 212 -1.64 -3.13 9.48
N ASN A 213 -0.61 -3.52 10.22
CA ASN A 213 0.42 -2.62 10.74
C ASN A 213 -0.15 -1.42 11.54
N GLY A 214 -1.23 -1.61 12.28
CA GLY A 214 -1.91 -0.50 12.94
C GLY A 214 -2.96 0.20 12.07
N GLY A 215 -3.58 -0.56 11.16
CA GLY A 215 -4.66 -0.09 10.28
C GLY A 215 -4.19 0.88 9.22
N VAL A 216 -3.06 0.63 8.56
CA VAL A 216 -2.48 1.55 7.56
C VAL A 216 -3.39 1.71 6.33
N HIS A 217 -3.93 0.62 5.79
CA HIS A 217 -4.87 0.67 4.66
C HIS A 217 -6.26 1.07 5.11
N ILE A 218 -6.63 0.77 6.35
CA ILE A 218 -7.93 1.13 6.91
C ILE A 218 -7.98 2.66 7.09
N ASN A 219 -7.09 3.22 7.89
CA ASN A 219 -7.13 4.61 8.30
C ASN A 219 -6.64 5.59 7.23
N SER A 220 -6.08 5.13 6.10
CA SER A 220 -5.69 5.99 4.97
C SER A 220 -6.87 6.71 4.31
N GLY A 221 -8.10 6.21 4.49
CA GLY A 221 -9.33 6.89 4.04
C GLY A 221 -9.48 8.32 4.56
N ILE A 222 -9.02 8.60 5.79
CA ILE A 222 -9.12 9.92 6.43
C ILE A 222 -8.27 10.97 5.67
N PRO A 223 -6.94 10.80 5.52
CA PRO A 223 -6.12 11.72 4.73
C PRO A 223 -6.44 11.69 3.22
N ASN A 224 -6.90 10.56 2.66
CA ASN A 224 -7.39 10.50 1.27
C ASN A 224 -8.54 11.47 1.04
N ARG A 225 -9.55 11.44 1.91
CA ARG A 225 -10.69 12.34 1.82
C ARG A 225 -10.30 13.80 2.00
N ALA A 226 -9.33 14.09 2.88
CA ALA A 226 -8.80 15.45 3.01
C ALA A 226 -8.17 15.94 1.70
N PHE A 227 -7.40 15.10 1.00
CA PHE A 227 -6.85 15.46 -0.31
C PHE A 227 -7.93 15.75 -1.34
N VAL A 228 -8.93 14.86 -1.48
CA VAL A 228 -10.01 15.03 -2.46
C VAL A 228 -10.81 16.29 -2.20
N LEU A 229 -11.15 16.58 -0.94
CA LEU A 229 -11.86 17.79 -0.57
C LEU A 229 -11.06 19.06 -0.92
N ALA A 230 -9.75 19.06 -0.64
CA ALA A 230 -8.87 20.17 -1.00
C ALA A 230 -8.78 20.33 -2.52
N ALA A 231 -8.57 19.24 -3.27
CA ALA A 231 -8.45 19.25 -4.73
C ALA A 231 -9.74 19.75 -5.41
N LEU A 232 -10.91 19.29 -4.96
CA LEU A 232 -12.21 19.74 -5.46
C LEU A 232 -12.49 21.21 -5.17
N ALA A 233 -12.10 21.69 -3.97
CA ALA A 233 -12.29 23.08 -3.59
C ALA A 233 -11.35 24.04 -4.33
N ILE A 234 -10.11 23.60 -4.63
CA ILE A 234 -9.15 24.34 -5.45
C ILE A 234 -9.58 24.35 -6.93
N GLY A 235 -10.07 23.21 -7.43
CA GLY A 235 -10.49 23.02 -8.82
C GLY A 235 -9.32 22.90 -9.80
N GLY A 236 -9.63 22.83 -11.09
CA GLY A 236 -8.64 22.64 -12.14
C GLY A 236 -8.03 21.23 -12.13
N ASN A 237 -6.78 21.12 -12.55
CA ASN A 237 -6.04 19.86 -12.55
C ASN A 237 -5.44 19.62 -11.16
N ALA A 238 -5.81 18.52 -10.50
CA ALA A 238 -5.43 18.30 -9.10
C ALA A 238 -3.92 18.23 -8.88
N TRP A 239 -3.12 17.81 -9.87
CA TRP A 239 -1.66 17.73 -9.77
C TRP A 239 -0.96 19.11 -9.75
N GLU A 240 -1.61 20.19 -10.18
CA GLU A 240 -0.98 21.52 -10.31
C GLU A 240 -0.83 22.23 -8.96
N ASP A 241 -1.92 22.29 -8.20
CA ASP A 241 -1.97 23.01 -6.92
C ASP A 241 -2.04 22.04 -5.74
N ALA A 242 -3.12 21.25 -5.61
CA ALA A 242 -3.29 20.32 -4.49
C ALA A 242 -2.16 19.29 -4.42
N GLY A 243 -1.86 18.62 -5.53
CA GLY A 243 -0.75 17.66 -5.63
C GLY A 243 0.60 18.30 -5.35
N ALA A 244 0.83 19.53 -5.79
CA ALA A 244 2.08 20.23 -5.53
C ALA A 244 2.23 20.71 -4.07
N ILE A 245 1.12 20.94 -3.36
CA ILE A 245 1.10 21.20 -1.92
C ILE A 245 1.45 19.92 -1.14
N TRP A 246 0.82 18.79 -1.48
CA TRP A 246 1.13 17.49 -0.87
C TRP A 246 2.57 17.07 -1.14
N TYR A 247 3.04 17.25 -2.38
CA TYR A 247 4.43 16.97 -2.74
C TYR A 247 5.42 17.79 -1.93
N ALA A 248 5.13 19.08 -1.74
CA ALA A 248 5.97 19.96 -0.92
C ALA A 248 5.97 19.57 0.56
N ALA A 249 4.87 18.98 1.09
CA ALA A 249 4.81 18.49 2.45
C ALA A 249 5.63 17.21 2.64
N VAL A 250 5.46 16.20 1.78
CA VAL A 250 6.18 14.91 1.88
C VAL A 250 7.68 15.03 1.55
N SER A 251 8.05 15.99 0.70
CA SER A 251 9.46 16.20 0.28
C SER A 251 10.15 17.33 1.05
N GLY A 252 9.45 18.00 1.95
CA GLY A 252 9.87 19.25 2.57
C GLY A 252 10.54 19.07 3.93
N ASP A 253 11.11 20.17 4.42
CA ASP A 253 11.71 20.20 5.75
C ASP A 253 10.64 20.08 6.85
N GLY A 254 10.90 19.25 7.85
CA GLY A 254 10.08 19.13 9.05
C GLY A 254 9.11 17.95 9.08
N ILE A 255 8.96 17.20 7.98
CA ILE A 255 8.38 15.85 8.06
C ILE A 255 9.41 14.87 8.64
N ARG A 256 8.93 13.91 9.41
CA ARG A 256 9.74 12.85 10.02
C ARG A 256 9.10 11.50 9.73
N ALA A 257 9.88 10.43 9.88
CA ALA A 257 9.40 9.06 9.67
C ALA A 257 8.19 8.69 10.56
N ASP A 258 8.11 9.26 11.77
CA ASP A 258 7.03 9.07 12.75
C ASP A 258 5.91 10.11 12.64
N CYS A 259 5.73 10.75 11.48
CA CYS A 259 4.74 11.79 11.28
C CYS A 259 3.30 11.30 11.52
N ASP A 260 2.55 12.03 12.35
CA ASP A 260 1.13 11.81 12.58
C ASP A 260 0.26 12.67 11.65
N PHE A 261 -1.06 12.45 11.66
CA PHE A 261 -2.00 13.16 10.78
C PHE A 261 -2.01 14.67 11.04
N ALA A 262 -1.98 15.10 12.32
CA ALA A 262 -2.01 16.51 12.67
C ALA A 262 -0.75 17.25 12.18
N THR A 263 0.43 16.64 12.35
CA THR A 263 1.70 17.19 11.88
C THR A 263 1.72 17.29 10.35
N PHE A 264 1.24 16.26 9.65
CA PHE A 264 1.17 16.29 8.19
C PHE A 264 0.17 17.34 7.68
N ALA A 265 -0.99 17.47 8.33
CA ALA A 265 -1.96 18.51 8.03
C ALA A 265 -1.32 19.91 8.15
N ASP A 266 -0.61 20.19 9.24
CA ASP A 266 0.11 21.46 9.43
C ASP A 266 1.21 21.69 8.37
N LEU A 267 1.90 20.64 7.93
CA LEU A 267 2.88 20.72 6.85
C LEU A 267 2.21 21.11 5.52
N THR A 268 1.07 20.50 5.18
CA THR A 268 0.33 20.86 3.94
C THR A 268 -0.22 22.29 4.00
N VAL A 269 -0.73 22.74 5.15
CA VAL A 269 -1.18 24.13 5.35
C VAL A 269 -0.02 25.11 5.17
N ARG A 270 1.14 24.84 5.77
CA ARG A 270 2.35 25.65 5.59
C ARG A 270 2.84 25.66 4.14
N ALA A 271 2.77 24.53 3.45
CA ALA A 271 3.10 24.43 2.05
C ALA A 271 2.16 25.27 1.17
N ALA A 272 0.84 25.25 1.46
CA ALA A 272 -0.14 26.08 0.77
C ALA A 272 0.16 27.59 0.97
N VAL A 273 0.44 28.03 2.20
CA VAL A 273 0.84 29.41 2.50
C VAL A 273 2.12 29.80 1.75
N SER A 274 3.14 28.94 1.78
CA SER A 274 4.43 29.22 1.15
C SER A 274 4.33 29.37 -0.37
N ARG A 275 3.41 28.65 -1.01
CA ARG A 275 3.23 28.62 -2.46
C ARG A 275 2.25 29.67 -2.98
N HIS A 276 1.17 29.91 -2.25
CA HIS A 276 0.02 30.70 -2.72
C HIS A 276 -0.27 31.94 -1.86
N GLY A 277 0.36 32.05 -0.69
CA GLY A 277 0.17 33.14 0.27
C GLY A 277 -0.85 32.81 1.35
N ASP A 278 -0.67 33.45 2.50
CA ASP A 278 -1.63 33.41 3.60
C ASP A 278 -2.98 34.01 3.17
N GLY A 279 -4.08 33.42 3.66
CA GLY A 279 -5.45 33.73 3.23
C GLY A 279 -5.82 33.41 1.77
N SER A 280 -4.96 32.74 0.99
CA SER A 280 -5.30 32.33 -0.37
C SER A 280 -6.44 31.29 -0.42
N PRO A 281 -7.15 31.14 -1.56
CA PRO A 281 -8.12 30.07 -1.74
C PRO A 281 -7.53 28.68 -1.50
N GLN A 282 -6.31 28.41 -1.96
CA GLN A 282 -5.60 27.15 -1.73
C GLN A 282 -5.31 26.92 -0.25
N HIS A 283 -4.79 27.93 0.46
CA HIS A 283 -4.56 27.83 1.90
C HIS A 283 -5.87 27.51 2.65
N THR A 284 -6.96 28.21 2.31
CA THR A 284 -8.26 27.99 2.93
C THR A 284 -8.80 26.59 2.64
N ALA A 285 -8.75 26.15 1.38
CA ALA A 285 -9.22 24.83 0.95
C ALA A 285 -8.50 23.68 1.68
N VAL A 286 -7.17 23.75 1.80
CA VAL A 286 -6.38 22.72 2.49
C VAL A 286 -6.73 22.65 3.98
N ARG A 287 -6.78 23.80 4.66
CA ARG A 287 -7.14 23.86 6.08
C ARG A 287 -8.56 23.32 6.31
N ASP A 288 -9.52 23.76 5.50
CA ASP A 288 -10.92 23.38 5.66
C ASP A 288 -11.13 21.89 5.35
N ALA A 289 -10.37 21.31 4.42
CA ALA A 289 -10.41 19.89 4.14
C ALA A 289 -9.93 19.03 5.31
N TRP A 290 -8.81 19.39 5.95
CA TRP A 290 -8.32 18.69 7.16
C TRP A 290 -9.26 18.86 8.36
N ALA A 291 -9.91 20.02 8.49
CA ALA A 291 -10.93 20.24 9.49
C ALA A 291 -12.19 19.37 9.22
N ALA A 292 -12.59 19.21 7.96
CA ALA A 292 -13.76 18.42 7.57
C ALA A 292 -13.61 16.92 7.88
N VAL A 293 -12.37 16.41 7.92
CA VAL A 293 -12.08 15.02 8.33
C VAL A 293 -11.74 14.89 9.82
N GLY A 294 -11.79 15.99 10.59
CA GLY A 294 -11.59 16.00 12.03
C GLY A 294 -10.13 15.94 12.49
N VAL A 295 -9.16 16.25 11.63
CA VAL A 295 -7.72 16.25 11.99
C VAL A 295 -7.29 17.59 12.56
N LEU A 296 -7.72 18.70 11.95
CA LEU A 296 -7.49 20.05 12.49
C LEU A 296 -8.75 20.56 13.19
N GLU A 297 -8.57 21.30 14.28
CA GLU A 297 -9.70 22.00 14.90
C GLU A 297 -10.23 23.07 13.90
N GLY A 298 -11.55 23.08 13.67
CA GLY A 298 -12.22 24.25 13.10
C GLY A 298 -12.05 25.45 14.05
N ALA A 299 -12.24 26.68 13.57
CA ALA A 299 -12.03 27.87 14.40
C ALA A 299 -12.81 27.82 15.74
N ALA A 300 -12.07 27.51 16.82
CA ALA A 300 -12.36 27.44 18.27
C ALA A 300 -13.31 26.30 18.75
N ALA A 301 -13.04 25.52 19.80
CA ALA A 301 -11.96 25.53 20.80
C ALA A 301 -11.81 24.16 21.53
N GLY A 302 -10.58 23.68 21.70
CA GLY A 302 -10.00 23.43 23.03
C GLY A 302 -10.04 22.01 23.60
N GLY A 303 -8.97 21.25 23.34
CA GLY A 303 -8.01 20.83 24.37
C GLY A 303 -8.18 19.46 25.06
N GLY A 304 -7.10 18.67 25.08
CA GLY A 304 -6.89 17.61 26.08
C GLY A 304 -6.00 16.44 25.63
N SER A 305 -4.80 16.37 26.22
CA SER A 305 -3.69 15.44 25.93
C SER A 305 -3.65 14.16 26.79
N GLY A 306 -2.96 13.12 26.29
CA GLY A 306 -2.26 12.06 27.05
C GLY A 306 -2.77 10.64 26.75
N SER A 307 -2.01 9.55 26.79
CA SER A 307 -0.59 9.27 27.07
C SER A 307 -0.32 7.78 26.82
N ASP A 308 0.87 7.42 26.33
CA ASP A 308 1.33 6.04 26.12
C ASP A 308 1.45 5.20 27.41
N GLY A 309 1.29 3.88 27.27
CA GLY A 309 1.64 2.85 28.25
C GLY A 309 2.23 1.59 27.60
N PRO A 310 3.07 0.79 28.30
CA PRO A 310 4.14 0.01 27.67
C PRO A 310 3.89 -1.51 27.46
N VAL A 311 4.85 -2.11 26.76
CA VAL A 311 5.09 -3.50 26.29
C VAL A 311 5.36 -4.56 27.40
N ALA A 312 5.00 -5.83 27.16
CA ALA A 312 5.73 -7.09 27.55
C ALA A 312 4.88 -8.32 27.13
N SER A 313 5.33 -9.56 26.85
CA SER A 313 6.62 -10.28 26.76
C SER A 313 6.27 -11.68 26.21
N GLY A 314 6.99 -12.29 25.25
CA GLY A 314 8.12 -13.17 25.56
C GLY A 314 7.73 -14.56 26.09
N GLY A 315 7.19 -15.43 25.23
CA GLY A 315 6.97 -16.86 25.51
C GLY A 315 8.16 -17.72 25.03
N GLN A 316 8.68 -18.57 25.92
CA GLN A 316 9.63 -19.63 25.58
C GLN A 316 8.85 -20.95 25.44
N GLY A 317 8.57 -21.34 24.19
CA GLY A 317 7.86 -22.57 23.84
C GLY A 317 8.78 -23.79 23.76
N GLY A 318 8.43 -24.83 24.52
CA GLY A 318 9.11 -26.12 24.59
C GLY A 318 8.84 -27.03 23.40
N SER A 319 9.80 -27.93 23.18
CA SER A 319 9.93 -28.91 22.10
C SER A 319 8.96 -30.10 22.21
N GLU A 320 7.64 -29.88 22.17
CA GLU A 320 6.67 -30.96 21.95
C GLU A 320 5.98 -30.79 20.58
N VAL A 321 5.97 -31.86 19.80
CA VAL A 321 5.27 -31.88 18.51
C VAL A 321 3.77 -31.80 18.79
N PRO A 322 3.05 -30.80 18.25
CA PRO A 322 1.63 -30.63 18.53
C PRO A 322 0.82 -31.84 18.05
N SER A 323 -0.16 -32.25 18.85
CA SER A 323 -1.04 -33.38 18.52
C SER A 323 -1.94 -33.07 17.31
N PRO A 324 -2.53 -34.07 16.65
CA PRO A 324 -3.51 -33.84 15.59
C PRO A 324 -4.69 -32.95 16.00
N ASP A 325 -5.07 -32.94 17.28
CA ASP A 325 -6.16 -32.10 17.80
C ASP A 325 -5.75 -30.64 18.05
N ALA A 326 -4.47 -30.29 17.85
CA ALA A 326 -3.97 -28.92 18.05
C ALA A 326 -4.68 -27.96 17.09
N GLN A 327 -5.21 -26.86 17.62
CA GLN A 327 -5.81 -25.81 16.82
C GLN A 327 -4.74 -24.89 16.25
N LEU A 328 -4.75 -24.75 14.92
CA LEU A 328 -3.95 -23.79 14.19
C LEU A 328 -4.88 -22.67 13.72
N ARG A 329 -4.58 -21.44 14.14
CA ARG A 329 -5.21 -20.24 13.60
C ARG A 329 -4.21 -19.51 12.71
N LEU A 330 -4.59 -19.30 11.46
CA LEU A 330 -3.83 -18.54 10.47
C LEU A 330 -4.61 -17.30 10.07
N ARG A 331 -3.89 -16.19 9.91
CA ARG A 331 -4.49 -14.95 9.44
C ARG A 331 -3.52 -14.20 8.54
N ARG A 332 -3.97 -13.82 7.34
CA ARG A 332 -3.27 -12.96 6.39
C ARG A 332 -3.88 -11.57 6.44
N THR A 333 -3.05 -10.54 6.61
CA THR A 333 -3.42 -9.12 6.59
C THR A 333 -2.45 -8.35 5.69
N GLY A 334 -2.66 -7.04 5.52
CA GLY A 334 -1.87 -6.22 4.61
C GLY A 334 -2.20 -6.55 3.15
N GLY A 335 -1.19 -6.43 2.28
CA GLY A 335 -1.42 -6.39 0.84
C GLY A 335 -2.03 -5.06 0.42
N PHE A 336 -1.82 -4.67 -0.84
CA PHE A 336 -2.40 -3.45 -1.42
C PHE A 336 -3.92 -3.34 -1.20
N ALA A 337 -4.62 -4.48 -1.19
CA ALA A 337 -6.07 -4.50 -0.97
C ALA A 337 -6.49 -4.33 0.49
N GLY A 338 -5.59 -4.55 1.46
CA GLY A 338 -5.90 -4.53 2.90
C GLY A 338 -6.90 -5.61 3.34
N ILE A 339 -7.14 -6.64 2.52
CA ILE A 339 -8.19 -7.65 2.76
C ILE A 339 -7.66 -8.75 3.68
N VAL A 340 -8.37 -8.95 4.79
CA VAL A 340 -8.09 -10.00 5.76
C VAL A 340 -8.59 -11.36 5.27
N ARG A 341 -7.75 -12.39 5.37
CA ARG A 341 -8.17 -13.80 5.28
C ARG A 341 -7.80 -14.53 6.56
N GLU A 342 -8.71 -15.32 7.10
CA GLU A 342 -8.45 -16.09 8.32
C GLU A 342 -9.00 -17.51 8.24
N ARG A 343 -8.34 -18.44 8.94
CA ARG A 343 -8.80 -19.82 9.10
C ARG A 343 -8.37 -20.37 10.45
N GLU A 344 -9.28 -21.04 11.14
CA GLU A 344 -8.99 -21.89 12.29
C GLU A 344 -9.26 -23.35 11.92
N VAL A 345 -8.30 -24.24 12.18
CA VAL A 345 -8.37 -25.64 11.77
C VAL A 345 -7.55 -26.54 12.71
N ALA A 346 -8.05 -27.75 12.99
CA ALA A 346 -7.27 -28.76 13.68
C ALA A 346 -6.20 -29.35 12.75
N LEU A 347 -4.98 -29.57 13.22
CA LEU A 347 -3.90 -30.11 12.39
C LEU A 347 -4.27 -31.45 11.73
N GLY A 348 -5.05 -32.29 12.42
CA GLY A 348 -5.52 -33.59 11.92
C GLY A 348 -6.54 -33.53 10.79
N ASP A 349 -7.18 -32.38 10.58
CA ASP A 349 -8.15 -32.16 9.51
C ASP A 349 -7.50 -31.69 8.20
N LEU A 350 -6.20 -31.37 8.24
CA LEU A 350 -5.41 -31.02 7.06
C LEU A 350 -5.02 -32.27 6.26
N PRO A 351 -4.74 -32.13 4.94
CA PRO A 351 -4.12 -33.19 4.17
C PRO A 351 -2.87 -33.74 4.88
N GLU A 352 -2.69 -35.07 4.88
CA GLU A 352 -1.67 -35.75 5.70
C GLU A 352 -0.26 -35.14 5.57
N ARG A 353 0.10 -34.69 4.37
CA ARG A 353 1.37 -34.01 4.13
C ARG A 353 1.44 -32.64 4.82
N ASP A 354 0.43 -31.80 4.62
CA ASP A 354 0.39 -30.45 5.20
C ASP A 354 0.31 -30.52 6.72
N ALA A 355 -0.45 -31.48 7.29
CA ALA A 355 -0.49 -31.74 8.73
C ALA A 355 0.91 -32.02 9.30
N LYS A 356 1.69 -32.90 8.64
CA LYS A 356 3.07 -33.22 9.06
C LYS A 356 3.99 -32.01 8.91
N ASP A 357 3.88 -31.27 7.82
CA ASP A 357 4.72 -30.10 7.58
C ASP A 357 4.45 -29.02 8.65
N TRP A 358 3.19 -28.80 9.03
CA TRP A 358 2.83 -27.92 10.15
C TRP A 358 3.35 -28.40 11.49
N GLN A 359 3.19 -29.68 11.81
CA GLN A 359 3.71 -30.26 13.05
C GLN A 359 5.23 -30.05 13.19
N HIS A 360 5.99 -30.23 12.11
CA HIS A 360 7.43 -29.97 12.12
C HIS A 360 7.75 -28.48 12.24
N LEU A 361 7.01 -27.62 11.55
CA LEU A 361 7.22 -26.18 11.57
C LEU A 361 6.94 -25.59 12.96
N LEU A 362 5.83 -25.99 13.60
CA LEU A 362 5.41 -25.52 14.92
C LEU A 362 6.30 -26.06 16.06
N ALA A 363 6.88 -27.25 15.90
CA ALA A 363 7.80 -27.84 16.88
C ALA A 363 9.21 -27.21 16.86
N ALA A 364 9.51 -26.34 15.90
CA ALA A 364 10.81 -25.72 15.72
C ALA A 364 10.73 -24.19 15.91
N PRO A 365 11.81 -23.52 16.36
CA PRO A 365 11.83 -22.06 16.53
C PRO A 365 11.97 -21.31 15.19
N THR A 366 11.48 -21.89 14.09
CA THR A 366 11.70 -21.36 12.74
C THR A 366 10.87 -20.09 12.52
N LEU A 367 9.58 -20.12 12.86
CA LEU A 367 8.70 -18.95 12.69
C LEU A 367 9.10 -17.79 13.60
N GLN A 368 9.47 -18.08 14.86
CA GLN A 368 9.96 -17.07 15.80
C GLN A 368 11.25 -16.41 15.31
N ARG A 369 12.17 -17.19 14.72
CA ARG A 369 13.40 -16.64 14.13
C ARG A 369 13.12 -15.76 12.92
N ILE A 370 12.16 -16.13 12.07
CA ILE A 370 11.75 -15.31 10.93
C ILE A 370 11.13 -14.00 11.43
N ALA A 371 10.19 -14.08 12.37
CA ALA A 371 9.53 -12.91 12.97
C ALA A 371 10.54 -11.93 13.58
N ALA A 372 11.56 -12.44 14.27
CA ALA A 372 12.61 -11.61 14.88
C ALA A 372 13.51 -10.89 13.84
N THR A 373 13.48 -11.29 12.57
CA THR A 373 14.25 -10.65 11.49
C THR A 373 13.42 -9.68 10.63
N SER A 374 12.11 -9.57 10.87
CA SER A 374 11.19 -8.72 10.09
C SER A 374 11.23 -7.23 10.47
N GLU A 375 12.40 -6.69 10.83
CA GLU A 375 12.54 -5.28 11.25
C GLU A 375 12.35 -4.29 10.09
N GLN A 376 12.44 -4.75 8.83
CA GLN A 376 12.20 -3.93 7.64
C GLN A 376 10.77 -4.17 7.13
N SER A 377 9.89 -3.19 7.33
CA SER A 377 8.55 -3.22 6.75
C SER A 377 8.62 -2.90 5.25
N HIS A 378 8.07 -3.78 4.43
CA HIS A 378 7.81 -3.51 3.01
C HIS A 378 6.35 -3.03 2.87
N PRO A 379 6.10 -1.81 2.35
CA PRO A 379 4.75 -1.34 2.07
C PRO A 379 3.99 -2.32 1.18
N ASP A 380 2.69 -2.45 1.39
CA ASP A 380 1.79 -3.35 0.64
C ASP A 380 2.17 -4.84 0.65
N ALA A 381 3.16 -5.27 1.44
CA ALA A 381 3.47 -6.68 1.62
C ALA A 381 2.43 -7.36 2.53
N PHE A 382 2.13 -8.63 2.26
CA PHE A 382 1.30 -9.41 3.18
C PHE A 382 2.03 -9.68 4.50
N CYS A 383 1.26 -9.75 5.58
CA CYS A 383 1.70 -10.25 6.88
C CYS A 383 0.87 -11.47 7.28
N TYR A 384 1.53 -12.48 7.84
CA TYR A 384 0.89 -13.72 8.27
C TYR A 384 1.04 -13.89 9.79
N SER A 385 -0.09 -13.94 10.49
CA SER A 385 -0.17 -14.36 11.88
C SER A 385 -0.38 -15.88 11.95
N VAL A 386 0.44 -16.53 12.75
CA VAL A 386 0.36 -17.96 13.05
C VAL A 386 0.19 -18.11 14.55
N VAL A 387 -0.92 -18.72 14.97
CA VAL A 387 -1.22 -18.98 16.39
C VAL A 387 -1.51 -20.47 16.60
N CYS A 388 -0.81 -21.07 17.55
CA CYS A 388 -1.05 -22.43 18.03
C CYS A 388 -0.72 -22.50 19.52
N GLU A 389 -1.75 -22.51 20.37
CA GLU A 389 -1.60 -22.48 21.83
C GLU A 389 -0.83 -23.70 22.35
N GLN A 390 -1.09 -24.89 21.80
CA GLN A 390 -0.41 -26.12 22.24
C GLN A 390 1.11 -26.08 21.99
N ALA A 391 1.54 -25.35 20.97
CA ALA A 391 2.94 -25.19 20.61
C ALA A 391 3.57 -23.89 21.14
N ASP A 392 2.82 -23.09 21.92
CA ASP A 392 3.25 -21.75 22.39
C ASP A 392 3.72 -20.85 21.23
N ILE A 393 2.97 -20.87 20.12
CA ILE A 393 3.22 -20.05 18.94
C ILE A 393 2.18 -18.94 18.90
N ASP A 394 2.65 -17.70 18.92
CA ASP A 394 1.90 -16.49 18.58
C ASP A 394 2.90 -15.52 17.92
N VAL A 395 2.95 -15.54 16.59
CA VAL A 395 3.92 -14.79 15.80
C VAL A 395 3.29 -14.19 14.56
N THR A 396 3.78 -13.01 14.19
CA THR A 396 3.50 -12.37 12.91
C THR A 396 4.78 -12.31 12.09
N VAL A 397 4.70 -12.71 10.83
CA VAL A 397 5.83 -12.74 9.89
C VAL A 397 5.45 -12.00 8.60
N ALA A 398 6.34 -11.13 8.11
CA ALA A 398 6.11 -10.48 6.81
C ALA A 398 6.46 -11.44 5.67
N GLU A 399 5.64 -11.43 4.61
CA GLU A 399 5.77 -12.29 3.44
C GLU A 399 7.17 -12.30 2.81
N PRO A 400 7.87 -11.15 2.62
CA PRO A 400 9.18 -11.15 1.98
C PRO A 400 10.26 -11.94 2.75
N HIS A 401 10.02 -12.21 4.04
CA HIS A 401 10.93 -12.99 4.87
C HIS A 401 10.55 -14.48 4.95
N LEU A 402 9.40 -14.88 4.39
CA LEU A 402 8.96 -16.27 4.38
C LEU A 402 9.71 -17.06 3.30
N PRO A 403 10.37 -18.18 3.66
CA PRO A 403 10.83 -19.14 2.67
C PRO A 403 9.65 -19.69 1.85
N GLU A 404 9.84 -19.84 0.54
CA GLU A 404 8.83 -20.33 -0.42
C GLU A 404 8.02 -21.53 0.10
N ALA A 405 8.69 -22.54 0.65
CA ALA A 405 8.03 -23.75 1.14
C ALA A 405 7.06 -23.48 2.31
N ILE A 406 7.41 -22.54 3.18
CA ILE A 406 6.56 -22.13 4.31
C ILE A 406 5.41 -21.26 3.80
N HIS A 407 5.70 -20.31 2.91
CA HIS A 407 4.67 -19.47 2.30
C HIS A 407 3.60 -20.32 1.59
N GLN A 408 4.01 -21.27 0.74
CA GLN A 408 3.08 -22.17 0.06
C GLN A 408 2.27 -23.05 1.03
N LEU A 409 2.84 -23.48 2.15
CA LEU A 409 2.12 -24.25 3.17
C LEU A 409 1.02 -23.38 3.80
N ILE A 410 1.33 -22.13 4.15
CA ILE A 410 0.37 -21.17 4.70
C ILE A 410 -0.75 -20.91 3.71
N GLU A 411 -0.43 -20.58 2.46
CA GLU A 411 -1.42 -20.27 1.42
C GLU A 411 -2.35 -21.46 1.11
N ARG A 412 -1.82 -22.69 0.98
CA ARG A 412 -2.66 -23.88 0.80
C ARG A 412 -3.60 -24.09 1.99
N THR A 413 -3.13 -23.82 3.20
CA THR A 413 -3.92 -23.95 4.41
C THR A 413 -5.01 -22.88 4.47
N LEU A 414 -4.73 -21.64 4.06
CA LEU A 414 -5.74 -20.57 3.99
C LEU A 414 -6.78 -20.80 2.88
N ARG A 415 -6.38 -21.33 1.71
CA ARG A 415 -7.26 -21.47 0.53
C ARG A 415 -8.28 -22.60 0.61
N ALA A 416 -8.03 -23.65 1.40
CA ALA A 416 -8.87 -24.85 1.39
C ALA A 416 -10.20 -24.65 2.15
N GLU A 417 -11.12 -23.89 1.54
CA GLU A 417 -12.56 -24.09 1.66
C GLU A 417 -12.98 -25.13 0.61
N HIS A 418 -13.70 -26.18 1.02
CA HIS A 418 -14.34 -27.13 0.11
C HIS A 418 -15.79 -26.73 -0.13
#